data_AF-A0A434AEL3-F1
#
_entry.id   AF-A0A434AEL3-F1
#
_cell.length_a   1.000
_cell.length_b   1.000
_cell.length_c   1.000
_cell.angle_alpha   90.00
_cell.angle_beta   90.00
_cell.angle_gamma   90.00
#
_symmetry.space_group_name_H-M   'P 1'
#
loop_
_entity.id
_entity.type
_entity.pdbx_description
1 polymer ?
#
loop_
_entity_poly.entity_id
_entity_poly.type
_entity_poly.pdbx_seq_one_letter_code
_entity_poly.pdbx_strand_id
1 'polypeptide(L)' 'PVRCNSWEAIIWDYFYYADEVPPVDWPTKHIESYRFACTSLGAEKVEVLRAAFRSRYAA' A
#
# COMPACT_ATOMS: atom_id res chain seq x y z
N PRO A 1 1.92 3.94 25.23
CA PRO A 1 0.96 3.59 24.15
C PRO A 1 0.81 4.75 23.16
N VAL A 2 0.80 4.45 21.87
CA VAL A 2 0.63 5.45 20.80
C VAL A 2 -0.54 5.03 19.91
N ARG A 3 -1.30 6.01 19.41
CA ARG A 3 -2.28 5.78 18.35
C ARG A 3 -1.53 5.76 17.02
N CYS A 4 -1.88 4.82 16.14
CA CYS A 4 -1.31 4.69 14.81
C CYS A 4 -2.43 4.56 13.78
N ASN A 5 -2.11 4.89 12.53
CA ASN A 5 -2.99 4.62 11.40
C ASN A 5 -3.21 3.11 11.24
N SER A 6 -4.33 2.73 10.62
CA SER A 6 -4.59 1.33 10.29
C SER A 6 -3.66 0.83 9.18
N TRP A 7 -3.54 -0.49 9.06
CA TRP A 7 -2.77 -1.11 7.98
C TRP A 7 -3.29 -0.74 6.60
N GLU A 8 -4.62 -0.70 6.43
CA GLU A 8 -5.25 -0.29 5.17
C GLU A 8 -4.82 1.12 4.78
N ALA A 9 -4.83 2.07 5.72
CA ALA A 9 -4.41 3.45 5.45
C ALA A 9 -2.92 3.53 5.07
N ILE A 10 -2.04 2.80 5.77
CA ILE A 10 -0.60 2.77 5.45
C ILE A 10 -0.37 2.22 4.04
N ILE A 11 -1.04 1.12 3.67
CA ILE A 11 -0.89 0.48 2.35
C ILE A 11 -1.51 1.35 1.26
N TRP A 12 -2.58 2.07 1.57
CA TRP A 12 -3.23 3.00 0.65
C TRP A 12 -2.28 4.13 0.20
N ASP A 13 -1.48 4.66 1.12
CA ASP A 13 -0.46 5.65 0.79
C ASP A 13 0.61 5.09 -0.17
N TYR A 14 0.97 3.81 -0.05
CA TYR A 14 1.85 3.15 -1.00
C TYR A 14 1.22 2.95 -2.38
N PHE A 15 -0.11 2.87 -2.49
CA PHE A 15 -0.77 2.84 -3.79
C PHE A 15 -0.66 4.18 -4.51
N TYR A 16 -0.86 5.30 -3.81
CA TYR A 16 -0.55 6.62 -4.38
C TYR A 16 0.91 6.76 -4.76
N TYR A 17 1.82 6.32 -3.88
CA TYR A 17 3.26 6.38 -4.18
C TYR A 17 3.63 5.58 -5.44
N ALA A 18 2.87 4.54 -5.79
CA ALA A 18 3.09 3.74 -6.99
C ALA A 18 2.64 4.45 -8.27
N ASP A 19 1.65 5.35 -8.17
CA ASP A 19 1.21 6.21 -9.27
C ASP A 19 2.17 7.40 -9.45
N GLU A 20 2.80 7.88 -8.37
CA GLU A 20 3.80 8.97 -8.41
C GLU A 20 5.17 8.50 -8.90
N VAL A 21 5.63 7.35 -8.40
CA VAL A 21 6.94 6.78 -8.72
C VAL A 21 6.77 5.30 -9.06
N PRO A 22 7.22 4.83 -10.24
CA PRO A 22 7.15 3.41 -10.58
C PRO A 22 7.78 2.54 -9.48
N PRO A 23 7.13 1.44 -9.03
CA PRO A 23 7.65 0.60 -7.95
C PRO A 23 9.05 0.01 -8.16
N VAL A 24 9.52 -0.05 -9.42
CA VAL A 24 10.88 -0.49 -9.76
C VAL A 24 11.96 0.51 -9.31
N ASP A 25 11.59 1.79 -9.21
CA ASP A 25 12.47 2.88 -8.80
C ASP A 25 12.37 3.19 -7.29
N TRP A 26 11.54 2.44 -6.56
CA TRP A 26 11.41 2.63 -5.12
C TRP A 26 12.70 2.24 -4.41
N PRO A 27 13.16 3.04 -3.43
CA PRO A 27 14.24 2.62 -2.55
C PRO A 27 13.86 1.32 -1.83
N THR A 28 14.83 0.42 -1.64
CA THR A 28 14.61 -0.91 -1.03
C THR A 28 13.83 -0.85 0.29
N LYS A 29 14.09 0.15 1.14
CA LYS A 29 13.37 0.36 2.41
C LYS A 29 11.85 0.50 2.24
N HIS A 30 11.38 1.11 1.16
CA HIS A 30 9.96 1.28 0.86
C HIS A 30 9.36 -0.03 0.37
N ILE A 31 10.09 -0.77 -0.46
CA ILE A 31 9.67 -2.11 -0.92
C ILE A 31 9.53 -3.07 0.27
N GLU A 32 10.51 -3.10 1.17
CA GLU A 32 10.49 -3.96 2.37
C GLU A 32 9.36 -3.59 3.32
N SER A 33 9.19 -2.30 3.62
CA SER A 33 8.10 -1.82 4.50
C SER A 33 6.72 -2.09 3.91
N TYR A 34 6.57 -1.93 2.59
CA TYR A 34 5.34 -2.27 1.88
C TYR A 34 5.02 -3.77 1.98
N ARG A 35 6.01 -4.63 1.75
CA ARG A 35 5.85 -6.10 1.90
C ARG A 35 5.49 -6.48 3.34
N PHE A 36 6.10 -5.83 4.32
CA PHE A 36 5.80 -6.05 5.74
C PHE A 36 4.35 -5.68 6.08
N ALA A 37 3.90 -4.51 5.62
CA ALA A 37 2.51 -4.07 5.81
C ALA A 37 1.52 -5.02 5.11
N CYS A 38 1.81 -5.42 3.86
CA CYS A 38 0.98 -6.36 3.12
C CYS A 38 0.87 -7.73 3.80
N THR A 39 1.98 -8.23 4.34
CA THR A 39 2.02 -9.51 5.08
C THR A 39 1.21 -9.41 6.37
N SER A 40 1.30 -8.28 7.07
CA SER A 40 0.58 -8.03 8.32
C SER A 40 -0.93 -7.89 8.11
N LEU A 41 -1.36 -7.32 6.99
CA LEU A 41 -2.78 -7.20 6.64
C LEU A 41 -3.36 -8.50 6.03
N GLY A 42 -2.56 -9.23 5.27
CA GLY A 42 -2.94 -10.42 4.53
C GLY A 42 -3.22 -10.14 3.05
N ALA A 43 -2.72 -11.02 2.18
CA ALA A 43 -2.71 -10.83 0.73
C ALA A 43 -4.11 -10.60 0.14
N GLU A 44 -5.12 -11.37 0.56
CA GLU A 44 -6.50 -11.25 0.08
C GLU A 44 -7.06 -9.84 0.31
N LYS A 45 -6.87 -9.28 1.52
CA LYS A 45 -7.31 -7.93 1.85
C LYS A 45 -6.56 -6.87 1.04
N VAL A 46 -5.26 -7.06 0.81
CA VAL A 46 -4.45 -6.14 0.00
C VAL A 46 -4.92 -6.13 -1.45
N GLU A 47 -5.28 -7.28 -2.01
CA GLU A 47 -5.82 -7.37 -3.37
C GLU A 47 -7.16 -6.63 -3.51
N VAL A 48 -8.08 -6.84 -2.57
CA VAL A 48 -9.35 -6.10 -2.52
C VAL A 48 -9.10 -4.60 -2.37
N LEU A 49 -8.18 -4.19 -1.50
CA LEU A 49 -7.83 -2.80 -1.28
C LEU A 49 -7.23 -2.14 -2.53
N ARG A 50 -6.33 -2.85 -3.23
CA ARG A 50 -5.74 -2.38 -4.49
C ARG A 50 -6.80 -2.26 -5.59
N ALA A 51 -7.74 -3.20 -5.68
CA ALA A 51 -8.84 -3.11 -6.62
C ALA A 51 -9.75 -1.91 -6.32
N ALA A 52 -10.06 -1.67 -5.05
CA ALA A 52 -10.85 -0.51 -4.62
C ALA A 52 -10.13 0.82 -4.93
N PHE A 53 -8.81 0.89 -4.70
CA PHE A 53 -7.99 2.04 -5.07
C PHE A 53 -8.08 2.33 -6.58
N ARG A 54 -7.83 1.31 -7.41
CA ARG A 54 -7.94 1.43 -8.88
C ARG A 54 -9.33 1.85 -9.32
N SER A 55 -10.39 1.28 -8.74
CA SER A 55 -11.77 1.65 -9.07
C SER A 55 -12.10 3.09 -8.68
N ARG A 56 -11.51 3.59 -7.59
CA ARG A 56 -11.74 4.96 -7.12
C ARG A 56 -11.06 6.01 -8.01
N TYR A 57 -9.89 5.67 -8.56
CA TYR A 57 -9.06 6.58 -9.36
C TYR A 57 -9.04 6.22 -10.85
N ALA A 58 -9.90 5.28 -11.28
CA ALA A 58 -10.19 5.08 -12.69
C ALA A 58 -10.93 6.32 -13.22
N ALA A 59 -10.32 7.01 -14.18
CA ALA A 59 -10.91 8.11 -14.91
C ALA A 59 -12.01 7.63 -15.87
#